data_AF-A0A0R2NPB8-F1
#
_entry.id   AF-A0A0R2NPB8-F1
#
_cell.length_a   1.000
_cell.length_b   1.000
_cell.length_c   1.000
_cell.angle_alpha   90.00
_cell.angle_beta   90.00
_cell.angle_gamma   90.00
#
_symmetry.space_group_name_H-M   'P 1'
#
loop_
_entity.id
_entity.type
_entity.pdbx_description
1 polymer ?
#
loop_
_entity_poly.entity_id
_entity_poly.type
_entity_poly.pdbx_seq_one_letter_code
_entity_poly.pdbx_strand_id
1 'polypeptide(L)'
;MNKKHPTQAVVVSLMGFGTIGGMALLPSQSVQAAVKTHRMTSIPKTYRGNWYVKGSKTPFKVSAKKFGISKYRKTRDKNASTATSANTFQPYKVTGKGTHANTMYILNSWNIQTVRRTTINKKSALIVYCEQEHSSNFMILSKTKNAKFTKSYWGDNAGSFYNRKTAIANRNFYRKFNGNAKKYFGSAVTKQSLKGMNSYKNITVTYYTAMNSFRRMTK
;
A
#
# COMPACT_ATOMS: atom_id res chain seq x y z
N MET A 1 22.08 -58.75 -20.76
CA MET A 1 21.78 -59.66 -19.63
C MET A 1 21.27 -58.85 -18.45
N ASN A 2 20.44 -59.50 -17.65
CA ASN A 2 19.43 -58.94 -16.75
C ASN A 2 19.98 -58.78 -15.30
N LYS A 3 19.29 -57.94 -14.50
CA LYS A 3 19.28 -57.87 -13.01
C LYS A 3 20.43 -57.09 -12.34
N LYS A 4 20.25 -56.36 -11.23
CA LYS A 4 19.14 -55.95 -10.36
C LYS A 4 19.74 -54.92 -9.38
N HIS A 5 18.95 -53.94 -8.92
CA HIS A 5 19.24 -53.22 -7.68
C HIS A 5 18.99 -54.12 -6.47
N PRO A 6 19.67 -53.83 -5.34
CA PRO A 6 18.98 -53.82 -4.05
C PRO A 6 19.24 -52.52 -3.26
N THR A 7 18.16 -52.04 -2.65
CA THR A 7 18.08 -51.02 -1.61
C THR A 7 18.66 -51.54 -0.31
N GLN A 8 19.53 -50.81 0.38
CA GLN A 8 19.67 -50.89 1.85
C GLN A 8 20.00 -49.52 2.43
N ALA A 9 19.07 -49.03 3.26
CA ALA A 9 19.31 -47.96 4.20
C ALA A 9 20.03 -48.55 5.42
N VAL A 10 21.11 -47.91 5.86
CA VAL A 10 21.67 -48.09 7.20
C VAL A 10 21.76 -46.73 7.85
N VAL A 11 20.91 -46.53 8.85
CA VAL A 11 20.98 -45.47 9.85
C VAL A 11 21.83 -46.01 10.99
N VAL A 12 23.00 -45.43 11.27
CA VAL A 12 23.71 -45.58 12.55
C VAL A 12 24.45 -44.28 12.92
N SER A 13 23.86 -43.61 13.93
CA SER A 13 24.40 -42.79 15.04
C SER A 13 25.59 -41.84 14.86
N LEU A 14 25.43 -40.55 15.17
CA LEU A 14 25.40 -39.89 16.51
C LEU A 14 26.78 -39.72 17.16
N MET A 15 27.03 -38.47 17.56
CA MET A 15 27.99 -37.98 18.57
C MET A 15 29.44 -37.75 18.15
N GLY A 16 29.68 -36.54 17.65
CA GLY A 16 30.94 -35.82 17.86
C GLY A 16 30.63 -34.49 18.52
N PHE A 17 30.80 -34.40 19.85
CA PHE A 17 30.89 -33.15 20.59
C PHE A 17 32.28 -32.53 20.35
N GLY A 18 32.31 -31.19 20.23
CA GLY A 18 33.53 -30.39 20.09
C GLY A 18 33.67 -29.90 18.65
N THR A 19 33.61 -28.61 18.33
CA THR A 19 34.19 -27.48 19.06
C THR A 19 33.35 -26.22 18.90
N ILE A 20 33.24 -25.51 20.01
CA ILE A 20 32.78 -24.13 20.12
C ILE A 20 33.64 -23.26 19.20
N GLY A 21 33.04 -22.78 18.12
CA GLY A 21 33.62 -21.83 17.19
C GLY A 21 32.49 -20.94 16.71
N GLY A 22 32.37 -19.76 17.31
CA GLY A 22 31.22 -18.87 17.20
C GLY A 22 30.85 -18.50 15.77
N MET A 23 29.92 -19.24 15.19
CA MET A 23 28.99 -18.70 14.22
C MET A 23 27.72 -18.36 14.99
N ALA A 24 27.71 -17.15 15.54
CA ALA A 24 26.44 -16.51 15.85
C ALA A 24 25.61 -16.59 14.57
N LEU A 25 24.60 -17.45 14.58
CA LEU A 25 23.46 -17.39 13.69
C LEU A 25 22.79 -16.03 13.96
N LEU A 26 23.38 -14.98 13.39
CA LEU A 26 22.63 -13.79 13.08
C LEU A 26 21.45 -14.31 12.27
N PRO A 27 20.20 -14.07 12.68
CA PRO A 27 19.07 -14.41 11.83
C PRO A 27 19.39 -13.73 10.51
N SER A 28 19.59 -14.52 9.45
CA SER A 28 19.68 -13.99 8.11
C SER A 28 18.48 -13.07 8.02
N GLN A 29 18.70 -11.75 7.99
CA GLN A 29 17.64 -10.83 7.67
C GLN A 29 17.29 -11.26 6.27
N SER A 30 16.26 -12.10 6.14
CA SER A 30 15.77 -12.55 4.86
C SER A 30 15.56 -11.26 4.12
N VAL A 31 16.37 -10.99 3.11
CA VAL A 31 16.28 -9.80 2.27
C VAL A 31 14.81 -9.69 1.98
N GLN A 32 14.14 -8.74 2.64
CA GLN A 32 12.70 -8.68 2.61
C GLN A 32 12.42 -8.38 1.16
N ALA A 33 12.02 -9.40 0.38
CA ALA A 33 12.08 -9.36 -1.06
C ALA A 33 11.43 -8.05 -1.48
N ALA A 34 12.24 -7.11 -1.94
CA ALA A 34 11.80 -5.73 -2.08
C ALA A 34 10.56 -5.77 -2.95
N VAL A 35 9.53 -5.02 -2.55
CA VAL A 35 8.27 -5.00 -3.29
C VAL A 35 8.58 -4.65 -4.74
N LYS A 36 8.32 -5.61 -5.64
CA LYS A 36 8.55 -5.47 -7.07
C LYS A 36 7.34 -4.84 -7.72
N THR A 37 7.60 -3.96 -8.66
CA THR A 37 6.59 -3.21 -9.37
C THR A 37 6.76 -3.36 -10.87
N HIS A 38 5.63 -3.41 -11.58
CA HIS A 38 5.63 -3.45 -13.04
C HIS A 38 4.62 -2.46 -13.57
N ARG A 39 5.05 -1.56 -14.45
CA ARG A 39 4.16 -0.60 -15.10
C ARG A 39 3.11 -1.35 -15.91
N MET A 40 1.86 -0.92 -15.78
CA MET A 40 0.72 -1.46 -16.53
C MET A 40 0.25 -0.44 -17.56
N THR A 41 -0.33 -0.93 -18.66
CA THR A 41 -0.92 -0.08 -19.71
C THR A 41 -2.31 0.42 -19.35
N SER A 42 -3.01 -0.26 -18.44
CA SER A 42 -4.34 0.14 -17.96
C SER A 42 -4.68 -0.51 -16.62
N ILE A 43 -5.75 -0.03 -15.96
CA ILE A 43 -6.27 -0.65 -14.74
C ILE A 43 -6.89 -2.03 -15.06
N PRO A 44 -6.53 -3.10 -14.34
CA PRO A 44 -7.12 -4.42 -14.56
C PRO A 44 -8.65 -4.44 -14.34
N LYS A 45 -9.37 -5.29 -15.09
CA LYS A 45 -10.85 -5.40 -15.03
C LYS A 45 -11.38 -5.63 -13.60
N THR A 46 -10.64 -6.35 -12.75
CA THR A 46 -11.04 -6.65 -11.36
C THR A 46 -11.28 -5.41 -10.49
N TYR A 47 -10.66 -4.26 -10.81
CA TYR A 47 -10.86 -3.01 -10.08
C TYR A 47 -11.96 -2.13 -10.68
N ARG A 48 -12.39 -2.39 -11.92
CA ARG A 48 -13.28 -1.51 -12.70
C ARG A 48 -14.72 -1.53 -12.16
N GLY A 49 -15.48 -0.50 -12.54
CA GLY A 49 -16.88 -0.28 -12.20
C GLY A 49 -17.09 0.83 -11.17
N ASN A 50 -18.33 0.92 -10.68
CA ASN A 50 -18.73 1.91 -9.68
C ASN A 50 -18.51 1.37 -8.27
N TRP A 51 -17.93 2.22 -7.41
CA TRP A 51 -17.65 1.94 -6.02
C TRP A 51 -18.25 3.04 -5.14
N TYR A 52 -18.73 2.68 -3.97
CA TYR A 52 -19.46 3.58 -3.08
C TYR A 52 -18.86 3.56 -1.68
N VAL A 53 -18.82 4.74 -1.07
CA VAL A 53 -18.66 4.89 0.38
C VAL A 53 -20.04 5.11 0.99
N LYS A 54 -20.22 4.70 2.25
CA LYS A 54 -21.47 4.88 3.01
C LYS A 54 -21.94 6.33 2.90
N GLY A 55 -23.21 6.50 2.52
CA GLY A 55 -23.85 7.82 2.45
C GLY A 55 -23.54 8.63 1.18
N SER A 56 -22.61 8.19 0.32
CA SER A 56 -22.36 8.90 -0.95
C SER A 56 -23.38 8.50 -2.03
N LYS A 57 -24.06 9.50 -2.59
CA LYS A 57 -24.90 9.32 -3.79
C LYS A 57 -24.05 9.16 -5.06
N THR A 58 -22.86 9.75 -5.07
CA THR A 58 -21.95 9.75 -6.23
C THR A 58 -20.97 8.58 -6.17
N PRO A 59 -20.93 7.71 -7.20
CA PRO A 59 -19.97 6.61 -7.25
C PRO A 59 -18.55 7.11 -7.53
N PHE A 60 -17.59 6.49 -6.87
CA PHE A 60 -16.19 6.47 -7.28
C PHE A 60 -16.04 5.53 -8.49
N LYS A 61 -15.82 6.09 -9.68
CA LYS A 61 -15.80 5.32 -10.93
C LYS A 61 -14.38 4.89 -11.28
N VAL A 62 -14.19 3.58 -11.48
CA VAL A 62 -12.93 3.01 -11.95
C VAL A 62 -13.13 2.41 -13.35
N SER A 63 -12.31 2.81 -14.31
CA SER A 63 -12.23 2.23 -15.65
C SER A 63 -10.77 1.96 -16.01
N ALA A 64 -10.52 1.47 -17.22
CA ALA A 64 -9.16 1.27 -17.73
C ALA A 64 -8.30 2.54 -17.69
N LYS A 65 -8.92 3.71 -17.88
CA LYS A 65 -8.28 5.04 -18.05
C LYS A 65 -8.66 6.04 -16.95
N LYS A 66 -9.51 5.64 -16.00
CA LYS A 66 -10.04 6.53 -14.96
C LYS A 66 -10.03 5.85 -13.60
N PHE A 67 -9.52 6.53 -12.57
CA PHE A 67 -9.57 6.06 -11.19
C PHE A 67 -10.06 7.17 -10.26
N GLY A 68 -11.38 7.42 -10.24
CA GLY A 68 -11.96 8.43 -9.36
C GLY A 68 -13.27 9.03 -9.85
N ILE A 69 -13.68 10.12 -9.21
CA ILE A 69 -14.92 10.83 -9.54
C ILE A 69 -14.69 11.76 -10.76
N SER A 70 -13.49 12.32 -10.91
CA SER A 70 -13.12 13.31 -11.94
C SER A 70 -13.07 12.77 -13.38
N LYS A 71 -13.33 13.62 -14.38
CA LYS A 71 -13.13 13.30 -15.81
C LYS A 71 -11.66 13.53 -16.16
N TYR A 72 -10.94 12.51 -16.63
CA TYR A 72 -9.58 12.69 -17.15
C TYR A 72 -9.64 13.37 -18.53
N ARG A 73 -8.76 14.34 -18.76
CA ARG A 73 -8.55 15.03 -20.02
C ARG A 73 -7.35 14.40 -20.75
N LYS A 74 -7.31 14.49 -22.09
CA LYS A 74 -6.16 14.01 -22.89
C LYS A 74 -4.90 14.85 -22.64
N THR A 75 -5.07 16.15 -22.37
CA THR A 75 -3.98 17.09 -22.06
C THR A 75 -4.14 17.61 -20.64
N ARG A 76 -3.02 18.01 -20.01
CA ARG A 76 -3.04 18.70 -18.72
C ARG A 76 -3.66 20.08 -18.93
N ASP A 77 -4.75 20.37 -18.23
CA ASP A 77 -5.27 21.73 -18.13
C ASP A 77 -4.32 22.54 -17.25
N LYS A 78 -3.69 23.58 -17.83
CA LYS A 78 -2.75 24.45 -17.14
C LYS A 78 -3.44 25.29 -16.06
N ASN A 79 -4.74 25.53 -16.19
CA ASN A 79 -5.56 26.32 -15.27
C ASN A 79 -6.28 25.44 -14.23
N ALA A 80 -6.20 24.11 -14.36
CA ALA A 80 -6.73 23.23 -13.33
C ALA A 80 -5.74 23.16 -12.17
N SER A 81 -6.20 23.47 -10.96
CA SER A 81 -5.53 23.19 -9.68
C SER A 81 -5.29 21.69 -9.43
N THR A 82 -5.68 20.85 -10.38
CA THR A 82 -5.73 19.40 -10.32
C THR A 82 -5.26 18.88 -11.67
N ALA A 83 -4.15 18.13 -11.73
CA ALA A 83 -3.65 17.65 -13.02
C ALA A 83 -4.49 16.46 -13.55
N THR A 84 -5.79 16.61 -13.79
CA THR A 84 -6.68 15.54 -14.29
C THR A 84 -6.38 15.13 -15.74
N SER A 85 -5.15 14.70 -16.05
CA SER A 85 -4.72 14.26 -17.37
C SER A 85 -4.46 12.74 -17.40
N ALA A 86 -4.80 12.09 -18.50
CA ALA A 86 -4.41 10.71 -18.75
C ALA A 86 -2.88 10.53 -18.80
N ASN A 87 -2.14 11.58 -19.15
CA ASN A 87 -0.69 11.56 -19.29
C ASN A 87 0.04 11.30 -17.96
N THR A 88 -0.58 11.70 -16.84
CA THR A 88 -0.07 11.45 -15.49
C THR A 88 -0.56 10.13 -14.89
N PHE A 89 -1.43 9.39 -15.59
CA PHE A 89 -2.02 8.15 -15.07
C PHE A 89 -1.11 6.95 -15.32
N GLN A 90 -0.40 6.51 -14.29
CA GLN A 90 0.56 5.42 -14.39
C GLN A 90 0.27 4.36 -13.32
N PRO A 91 -0.45 3.30 -13.68
CA PRO A 91 -0.71 2.20 -12.76
C PRO A 91 0.42 1.17 -12.78
N TYR A 92 0.74 0.60 -11.62
CA TYR A 92 1.79 -0.38 -11.42
C TYR A 92 1.25 -1.59 -10.64
N LYS A 93 1.51 -2.80 -11.15
CA LYS A 93 1.25 -4.05 -10.40
C LYS A 93 2.27 -4.14 -9.27
N VAL A 94 1.83 -4.54 -8.07
CA VAL A 94 2.68 -4.68 -6.89
C VAL A 94 2.79 -6.17 -6.53
N THR A 95 4.00 -6.69 -6.39
CA THR A 95 4.29 -8.10 -6.11
C THR A 95 5.45 -8.25 -5.14
N GLY A 96 5.61 -9.41 -4.53
CA GLY A 96 6.69 -9.71 -3.59
C GLY A 96 6.20 -10.47 -2.37
N LYS A 97 7.13 -11.05 -1.62
CA LYS A 97 6.82 -11.80 -0.39
C LYS A 97 6.08 -10.89 0.60
N GLY A 98 4.98 -11.37 1.17
CA GLY A 98 4.18 -10.60 2.14
C GLY A 98 3.39 -9.42 1.55
N THR A 99 3.33 -9.28 0.23
CA THR A 99 2.40 -8.37 -0.46
C THR A 99 1.08 -9.08 -0.69
N HIS A 100 -0.04 -8.40 -0.44
CA HIS A 100 -1.35 -8.97 -0.73
C HIS A 100 -1.63 -9.02 -2.23
N ALA A 101 -2.23 -10.12 -2.69
CA ALA A 101 -2.75 -10.23 -4.04
C ALA A 101 -3.73 -9.09 -4.35
N ASN A 102 -3.78 -8.71 -5.64
CA ASN A 102 -4.57 -7.58 -6.12
C ASN A 102 -4.28 -6.26 -5.37
N THR A 103 -3.00 -6.03 -5.07
CA THR A 103 -2.49 -4.72 -4.68
C THR A 103 -1.83 -4.08 -5.90
N MET A 104 -2.10 -2.79 -6.10
CA MET A 104 -1.51 -2.00 -7.15
C MET A 104 -1.21 -0.59 -6.63
N TYR A 105 -0.32 0.05 -7.34
CA TYR A 105 0.06 1.42 -7.16
C TYR A 105 -0.50 2.24 -8.33
N ILE A 106 -0.91 3.46 -8.08
CA ILE A 106 -1.31 4.40 -9.13
C ILE A 106 -0.62 5.71 -8.85
N LEU A 107 0.29 6.09 -9.73
CA LEU A 107 0.71 7.49 -9.79
C LEU A 107 -0.34 8.23 -10.61
N ASN A 108 -0.84 9.31 -10.05
CA ASN A 108 -1.58 10.30 -10.80
C ASN A 108 -1.11 11.69 -10.41
N SER A 109 -1.72 12.67 -11.03
CA SER A 109 -1.47 14.09 -10.82
C SER A 109 -1.54 14.65 -9.42
N TRP A 110 -2.26 13.98 -8.54
CA TRP A 110 -2.50 14.48 -7.20
C TRP A 110 -1.55 13.85 -6.18
N ASN A 111 -1.05 12.64 -6.48
CA ASN A 111 -0.50 11.74 -5.47
C ASN A 111 -0.09 10.37 -6.01
N ILE A 112 0.52 9.62 -5.10
CA ILE A 112 0.58 8.17 -5.13
C ILE A 112 -0.65 7.59 -4.43
N GLN A 113 -1.28 6.61 -5.06
CA GLN A 113 -2.34 5.81 -4.46
C GLN A 113 -1.91 4.36 -4.36
N THR A 114 -2.02 3.79 -3.15
CA THR A 114 -1.96 2.35 -2.94
C THR A 114 -3.37 1.80 -2.90
N VAL A 115 -3.66 0.87 -3.80
CA VAL A 115 -5.00 0.36 -4.03
C VAL A 115 -5.00 -1.15 -3.89
N ARG A 116 -6.01 -1.69 -3.20
CA ARG A 116 -6.22 -3.13 -3.11
C ARG A 116 -7.68 -3.49 -3.35
N ARG A 117 -7.92 -4.49 -4.20
CA ARG A 117 -9.21 -5.18 -4.27
C ARG A 117 -9.17 -6.34 -3.27
N THR A 118 -10.12 -6.40 -2.34
CA THR A 118 -10.34 -7.55 -1.45
C THR A 118 -11.82 -7.85 -1.23
N THR A 119 -12.13 -8.71 -0.25
CA THR A 119 -13.47 -9.00 0.25
C THR A 119 -13.54 -8.65 1.74
N ILE A 120 -14.64 -8.01 2.18
CA ILE A 120 -14.96 -7.76 3.59
C ILE A 120 -16.40 -8.25 3.82
N ASN A 121 -16.61 -9.12 4.81
CA ASN A 121 -17.91 -9.73 5.11
C ASN A 121 -18.60 -10.31 3.86
N LYS A 122 -17.86 -11.15 3.11
CA LYS A 122 -18.29 -11.78 1.84
C LYS A 122 -18.68 -10.80 0.71
N LYS A 123 -18.44 -9.49 0.86
CA LYS A 123 -18.74 -8.46 -0.15
C LYS A 123 -17.45 -7.87 -0.73
N SER A 124 -17.46 -7.60 -2.04
CA SER A 124 -16.33 -6.96 -2.72
C SER A 124 -16.02 -5.60 -2.12
N ALA A 125 -14.76 -5.36 -1.81
CA ALA A 125 -14.24 -4.12 -1.27
C ALA A 125 -13.06 -3.59 -2.09
N LEU A 126 -13.05 -2.28 -2.32
CA LEU A 126 -11.92 -1.57 -2.88
C LEU A 126 -11.34 -0.66 -1.80
N ILE A 127 -10.09 -0.91 -1.43
CA ILE A 127 -9.38 -0.15 -0.42
C ILE A 127 -8.42 0.79 -1.15
N VAL A 128 -8.55 2.07 -0.89
CA VAL A 128 -7.75 3.13 -1.52
C VAL A 128 -7.06 3.91 -0.42
N TYR A 129 -5.74 3.95 -0.47
CA TYR A 129 -4.94 4.84 0.35
C TYR A 129 -4.22 5.83 -0.55
N CYS A 130 -4.48 7.10 -0.33
CA CYS A 130 -4.05 8.19 -1.16
C CYS A 130 -3.15 9.09 -0.31
N GLU A 131 -1.89 9.21 -0.73
CA GLU A 131 -0.84 9.96 -0.07
C GLU A 131 -0.55 11.21 -0.91
N GLN A 132 -1.11 12.35 -0.50
CA GLN A 132 -0.93 13.63 -1.20
C GLN A 132 0.09 14.50 -0.49
N GLU A 133 0.59 15.48 -1.23
CA GLU A 133 1.54 16.46 -0.70
C GLU A 133 0.98 17.21 0.50
N HIS A 134 -0.33 17.52 0.53
CA HIS A 134 -0.95 18.29 1.62
C HIS A 134 -2.03 17.54 2.40
N SER A 135 -2.47 16.37 1.94
CA SER A 135 -3.51 15.59 2.62
C SER A 135 -3.27 14.09 2.49
N SER A 136 -3.95 13.31 3.31
CA SER A 136 -4.01 11.86 3.19
C SER A 136 -5.44 11.38 3.34
N ASN A 137 -5.80 10.42 2.50
CA ASN A 137 -7.12 9.80 2.51
C ASN A 137 -6.99 8.28 2.57
N PHE A 138 -7.80 7.66 3.43
CA PHE A 138 -8.06 6.23 3.37
C PHE A 138 -9.55 5.95 3.19
N MET A 139 -9.90 5.23 2.12
CA MET A 139 -11.26 4.83 1.79
C MET A 139 -11.38 3.31 1.71
N ILE A 140 -12.45 2.78 2.31
CA ILE A 140 -12.96 1.43 2.05
C ILE A 140 -14.29 1.59 1.32
N LEU A 141 -14.31 1.19 0.05
CA LEU A 141 -15.45 1.31 -0.84
C LEU A 141 -16.08 -0.06 -1.11
N SER A 142 -17.36 -0.08 -1.47
CA SER A 142 -18.12 -1.28 -1.81
C SER A 142 -18.80 -1.14 -3.18
N LYS A 143 -19.16 -2.26 -3.80
CA LYS A 143 -20.08 -2.24 -4.95
C LYS A 143 -21.51 -1.83 -4.59
N THR A 144 -21.88 -1.87 -3.31
CA THR A 144 -23.22 -1.54 -2.81
C THR A 144 -23.22 -0.19 -2.07
N LYS A 145 -24.18 0.70 -2.41
CA LYS A 145 -24.31 2.07 -1.87
C LYS A 145 -24.34 2.16 -0.33
N ASN A 146 -24.95 1.18 0.35
CA ASN A 146 -25.21 1.21 1.80
C ASN A 146 -24.47 0.12 2.58
N ALA A 147 -23.31 -0.32 2.08
CA ALA A 147 -22.54 -1.34 2.77
C ALA A 147 -21.99 -0.84 4.12
N LYS A 148 -22.40 -1.48 5.22
CA LYS A 148 -22.05 -1.10 6.62
C LYS A 148 -20.54 -1.02 6.89
N PHE A 149 -19.71 -1.76 6.14
CA PHE A 149 -18.25 -1.81 6.35
C PHE A 149 -17.47 -0.69 5.63
N THR A 150 -18.11 0.10 4.79
CA THR A 150 -17.44 1.18 4.06
C THR A 150 -17.10 2.35 5.00
N LYS A 151 -15.95 2.98 4.78
CA LYS A 151 -15.39 4.04 5.65
C LYS A 151 -14.57 5.02 4.81
N SER A 152 -14.50 6.27 5.24
CA SER A 152 -13.56 7.26 4.70
C SER A 152 -12.92 8.01 5.86
N TYR A 153 -11.61 8.19 5.78
CA TYR A 153 -10.85 8.99 6.70
C TYR A 153 -10.07 10.03 5.90
N TRP A 154 -10.09 11.27 6.37
CA TRP A 154 -9.36 12.39 5.80
C TRP A 154 -8.53 13.01 6.91
N GLY A 155 -7.29 13.35 6.59
CA GLY A 155 -6.37 14.05 7.47
C GLY A 155 -5.32 14.79 6.64
N ASP A 156 -4.48 15.58 7.29
CA ASP A 156 -3.38 16.23 6.60
C ASP A 156 -2.26 15.23 6.28
N ASN A 157 -1.29 15.66 5.47
CA ASN A 157 -0.07 14.89 5.26
C ASN A 157 0.65 14.63 6.62
N ALA A 158 1.47 13.58 6.69
CA ALA A 158 2.14 13.19 7.92
C ALA A 158 3.19 14.19 8.43
N GLY A 159 3.64 15.11 7.57
CA GLY A 159 4.61 16.18 7.85
C GLY A 159 3.98 17.54 8.19
N SER A 160 2.65 17.65 8.27
CA SER A 160 1.96 18.90 8.55
C SER A 160 2.04 19.20 10.04
N PHE A 161 3.01 20.05 10.43
CA PHE A 161 3.25 20.52 11.79
C PHE A 161 3.09 22.06 11.90
N TYR A 162 2.06 22.64 11.27
CA TYR A 162 1.87 24.11 11.28
C TYR A 162 1.58 24.68 12.67
N ASN A 163 0.89 23.91 13.51
CA ASN A 163 0.63 24.25 14.90
C ASN A 163 0.47 22.98 15.74
N ARG A 164 0.48 23.13 17.07
CA ARG A 164 0.41 22.01 18.03
C ARG A 164 -0.89 21.21 17.88
N LYS A 165 -2.02 21.87 17.64
CA LYS A 165 -3.34 21.24 17.46
C LYS A 165 -3.32 20.33 16.23
N THR A 166 -2.84 20.83 15.09
CA THR A 166 -2.70 20.07 13.84
C THR A 166 -1.73 18.90 14.01
N ALA A 167 -0.58 19.12 14.66
CA ALA A 167 0.40 18.07 14.92
C ALA A 167 -0.18 16.91 15.76
N ILE A 168 -0.95 17.23 16.81
CA ILE A 168 -1.64 16.22 17.65
C ILE A 168 -2.75 15.53 16.85
N ALA A 169 -3.53 16.28 16.07
CA ALA A 169 -4.57 15.72 15.21
C ALA A 169 -3.99 14.73 14.20
N ASN A 170 -2.88 15.07 13.54
CA ASN A 170 -2.18 14.19 12.62
C ASN A 170 -1.67 12.94 13.32
N ARG A 171 -0.98 13.07 14.46
CA ARG A 171 -0.55 11.91 15.25
C ARG A 171 -1.72 10.97 15.57
N ASN A 172 -2.87 11.52 15.96
CA ASN A 172 -4.07 10.75 16.27
C ASN A 172 -4.69 10.09 15.03
N PHE A 173 -4.75 10.82 13.91
CA PHE A 173 -5.23 10.31 12.63
C PHE A 173 -4.41 9.10 12.18
N TYR A 174 -3.09 9.24 12.09
CA TYR A 174 -2.20 8.15 11.66
C TYR A 174 -2.20 6.99 12.66
N ARG A 175 -2.31 7.24 13.96
CA ARG A 175 -2.46 6.16 14.95
C ARG A 175 -3.69 5.28 14.69
N LYS A 176 -4.85 5.88 14.41
CA LYS A 176 -6.09 5.14 14.08
C LYS A 176 -5.97 4.40 12.73
N PHE A 177 -5.25 5.00 11.79
CA PHE A 177 -5.12 4.51 10.43
C PHE A 177 -4.09 3.37 10.27
N ASN A 178 -2.97 3.43 10.99
CA ASN A 178 -1.82 2.52 10.82
C ASN A 178 -2.17 1.04 10.89
N GLY A 179 -3.09 0.66 11.79
CA GLY A 179 -3.57 -0.73 11.88
C GLY A 179 -4.24 -1.19 10.59
N ASN A 180 -5.05 -0.33 9.97
CA ASN A 180 -5.69 -0.61 8.68
C ASN A 180 -4.67 -0.61 7.54
N ALA A 181 -3.72 0.32 7.53
CA ALA A 181 -2.67 0.38 6.50
C ALA A 181 -1.88 -0.94 6.47
N LYS A 182 -1.37 -1.38 7.63
CA LYS A 182 -0.65 -2.65 7.77
C LYS A 182 -1.53 -3.84 7.41
N LYS A 183 -2.77 -3.89 7.93
CA LYS A 183 -3.72 -4.99 7.68
C LYS A 183 -4.04 -5.18 6.19
N TYR A 184 -4.25 -4.07 5.48
CA TYR A 184 -4.76 -4.14 4.12
C TYR A 184 -3.69 -4.06 3.04
N PHE A 185 -2.53 -3.47 3.30
CA PHE A 185 -1.48 -3.36 2.30
C PHE A 185 -0.24 -4.21 2.62
N GLY A 186 -0.06 -4.63 3.87
CA GLY A 186 1.06 -5.48 4.27
C GLY A 186 2.39 -4.85 3.87
N SER A 187 3.23 -5.61 3.17
CA SER A 187 4.55 -5.13 2.74
C SER A 187 4.51 -4.06 1.65
N ALA A 188 3.36 -3.81 1.01
CA ALA A 188 3.23 -2.75 0.00
C ALA A 188 3.29 -1.33 0.58
N VAL A 189 3.37 -1.17 1.90
CA VAL A 189 3.61 0.11 2.55
C VAL A 189 4.67 -0.07 3.63
N THR A 190 5.53 0.93 3.79
CA THR A 190 6.63 0.91 4.75
C THR A 190 6.35 1.85 5.91
N LYS A 191 6.62 1.40 7.13
CA LYS A 191 6.48 2.25 8.32
C LYS A 191 7.54 3.36 8.25
N GLN A 192 7.14 4.58 8.53
CA GLN A 192 7.98 5.77 8.64
C GLN A 192 7.58 6.55 9.88
N SER A 193 8.51 7.34 10.40
CA SER A 193 8.29 8.21 11.55
C SER A 193 8.87 9.59 11.25
N LEU A 194 8.04 10.62 11.37
CA LEU A 194 8.43 12.01 11.27
C LEU A 194 8.35 12.64 12.65
N LYS A 195 9.46 13.25 13.08
CA LYS A 195 9.51 14.05 14.28
C LYS A 195 9.25 15.50 13.91
N GLY A 196 8.38 16.18 14.65
CA GLY A 196 8.17 17.62 14.46
C GLY A 196 9.47 18.40 14.68
N MET A 197 9.55 19.60 14.12
CA MET A 197 10.67 20.52 14.33
C MET A 197 10.30 21.58 15.38
N ASN A 198 11.31 22.30 15.90
CA ASN A 198 11.14 23.44 16.81
C ASN A 198 10.19 23.14 17.99
N SER A 199 9.16 23.97 18.18
CA SER A 199 8.16 23.86 19.23
C SER A 199 7.34 22.56 19.21
N TYR A 200 7.49 21.71 18.18
CA TYR A 200 6.79 20.44 18.02
C TYR A 200 7.70 19.21 18.09
N LYS A 201 8.97 19.37 18.51
CA LYS A 201 9.97 18.29 18.61
C LYS A 201 9.54 17.07 19.44
N ASN A 202 8.61 17.25 20.37
CA ASN A 202 8.09 16.19 21.23
C ASN A 202 6.92 15.40 20.57
N ILE A 203 6.50 15.79 19.37
CA ILE A 203 5.44 15.12 18.62
C ILE A 203 6.09 14.30 17.51
N THR A 204 5.86 12.99 17.54
CA THR A 204 6.24 12.06 16.48
C THR A 204 5.00 11.50 15.82
N VAL A 205 4.92 11.62 14.49
CA VAL A 205 3.89 11.00 13.66
C VAL A 205 4.49 9.77 13.01
N THR A 206 3.95 8.60 13.36
CA THR A 206 4.29 7.34 12.69
C THR A 206 3.20 7.02 11.68
N TYR A 207 3.58 6.70 10.45
CA TYR A 207 2.66 6.40 9.36
C TYR A 207 3.22 5.29 8.48
N TYR A 208 2.39 4.74 7.60
CA TYR A 208 2.81 3.78 6.58
C TYR A 208 2.72 4.45 5.21
N THR A 209 3.75 4.30 4.38
CA THR A 209 3.83 4.99 3.08
C THR A 209 4.36 4.09 1.97
N ALA A 210 3.83 4.27 0.76
CA ALA A 210 4.35 3.67 -0.46
C ALA A 210 5.39 4.57 -1.17
N MET A 211 5.59 5.83 -0.76
CA MET A 211 6.46 6.78 -1.45
C MET A 211 7.91 6.29 -1.58
N ASN A 212 8.44 5.61 -0.57
CA ASN A 212 9.79 5.04 -0.61
C ASN A 212 9.94 3.95 -1.68
N SER A 213 8.92 3.13 -1.90
CA SER A 213 8.90 2.14 -2.96
C SER A 213 8.91 2.80 -4.34
N PHE A 214 8.28 3.97 -4.48
CA PHE A 214 8.26 4.73 -5.73
C PHE A 214 9.57 5.44 -6.05
N ARG A 215 10.23 6.06 -5.06
CA ARG A 215 11.53 6.73 -5.28
C ARG A 215 12.61 5.77 -5.78
N ARG A 216 12.49 4.46 -5.50
CA ARG A 216 13.38 3.42 -6.04
C ARG A 216 13.07 3.03 -7.50
N MET A 217 11.89 3.35 -8.02
CA MET A 217 11.51 3.04 -9.41
C MET A 217 11.96 4.11 -10.42
N THR A 218 12.22 5.32 -9.95
CA THR A 218 12.61 6.48 -10.78
C THR A 218 14.12 6.74 -10.77
N LYS A 219 14.90 5.84 -10.16
CA LYS A 219 16.36 5.77 -10.29
C LYS A 219 16.67 4.67 -11.29
#